data_AF-A0A925QHE3-F1
#
_entry.id   AF-A0A925QHE3-F1
#
_cell.length_a   1.000
_cell.length_b   1.000
_cell.length_c   1.000
_cell.angle_alpha   90.00
_cell.angle_beta   90.00
_cell.angle_gamma   90.00
#
_symmetry.space_group_name_H-M   'P 1'
#
loop_
_entity.id
_entity.type
_entity.pdbx_description
1 polymer ?
#
loop_
_entity_poly.entity_id
_entity_poly.type
_entity_poly.pdbx_seq_one_letter_code
_entity_poly.pdbx_strand_id
1 'polypeptide(L)'
;MALNSTLSRIVLGLVVVFGWGTFMTKAQVAPPRTTTFELPPLPEGPALGRRDLAWIKTGNDFNQSGFTTAEAIDKEIEKRVSSYDRETAIVTFDVPFNSRRLIKPINKRTYNDFDNTIAAVNANLSNLDAYFWKYGDIDIAVSGDTYQDQLNVYAVIRALEILRYRYPKAYQKLFVETRKYTSQAPTPGMFVNRFKTVLITFHTSTTAEIAEGGQALGANEDLSGPHGKYSNLAIVSIHATKILGAATTGSNILYRKTPNENYTRYLREGLVETLVHEMLHRYIDTRTNVDALETSIFKARPLAGGTALPLNNKWEEAFIINTSLSYFIREGGLQPSVPYHYRSIIDGNIAELEGLRLKGVVTDMSRLTNFTVSTPNHLDIMRLTVLD
;
A
#
# COMPACT_ATOMS: atom_id res chain seq x y z
N MET A 1 -35.58 39.75 -54.93
CA MET A 1 -34.32 39.56 -54.19
C MET A 1 -33.74 38.23 -54.70
N ALA A 2 -32.91 38.19 -55.75
CA ALA A 2 -31.46 38.49 -55.78
C ALA A 2 -30.74 37.73 -54.64
N LEU A 3 -29.74 36.84 -54.82
CA LEU A 3 -28.74 36.61 -55.87
C LEU A 3 -28.11 35.21 -55.64
N ASN A 4 -27.71 34.52 -56.72
CA ASN A 4 -26.41 33.88 -57.01
C ASN A 4 -25.56 33.21 -55.90
N SER A 5 -24.63 32.26 -56.12
CA SER A 5 -24.23 31.33 -57.19
C SER A 5 -22.87 30.72 -56.73
N THR A 6 -22.40 29.68 -57.44
CA THR A 6 -20.96 29.29 -57.61
C THR A 6 -20.32 28.44 -56.49
N LEU A 7 -19.96 27.15 -56.65
CA LEU A 7 -18.91 26.48 -57.45
C LEU A 7 -17.44 26.80 -57.08
N SER A 8 -16.68 25.72 -56.79
CA SER A 8 -15.31 25.41 -57.28
C SER A 8 -14.08 25.44 -56.34
N ARG A 9 -13.39 24.27 -56.33
CA ARG A 9 -11.94 23.99 -56.49
C ARG A 9 -11.00 24.27 -55.29
N ILE A 10 -10.37 23.25 -54.69
CA ILE A 10 -9.08 22.60 -55.06
C ILE A 10 -7.91 23.59 -55.18
N VAL A 11 -6.92 23.51 -54.27
CA VAL A 11 -5.48 23.64 -54.56
C VAL A 11 -4.65 22.83 -53.54
N LEU A 12 -3.77 21.98 -54.08
CA LEU A 12 -2.61 21.30 -53.45
C LEU A 12 -1.42 22.28 -53.28
N GLY A 13 -0.56 22.03 -52.27
CA GLY A 13 0.81 22.57 -52.21
C GLY A 13 1.50 22.13 -50.91
N LEU A 14 2.19 20.99 -50.82
CA LEU A 14 3.56 20.63 -51.25
C LEU A 14 4.72 21.33 -50.48
N VAL A 15 5.32 20.54 -49.57
CA VAL A 15 6.76 20.35 -49.26
C VAL A 15 7.61 21.50 -48.70
N VAL A 16 8.17 21.28 -47.51
CA VAL A 16 9.62 21.46 -47.25
C VAL A 16 10.15 20.30 -46.42
N VAL A 17 11.12 19.59 -47.00
CA VAL A 17 12.03 18.62 -46.39
C VAL A 17 13.21 19.39 -45.80
N PHE A 18 13.59 19.10 -44.56
CA PHE A 18 14.97 19.22 -44.11
C PHE A 18 15.28 18.04 -43.19
N GLY A 19 16.02 17.07 -43.74
CA GLY A 19 16.70 16.05 -42.96
C GLY A 19 18.08 16.56 -42.55
N TRP A 20 18.43 16.36 -41.29
CA TRP A 20 19.81 16.27 -40.84
C TRP A 20 19.93 14.99 -40.01
N GLY A 21 20.66 14.03 -40.56
CA GLY A 21 21.07 12.82 -39.87
C GLY A 21 22.34 13.10 -39.06
N THR A 22 22.38 12.56 -37.85
CA THR A 22 23.63 12.20 -37.18
C THR A 22 23.44 10.81 -36.58
N PHE A 23 24.27 9.90 -37.06
CA PHE A 23 24.48 8.56 -36.55
C PHE A 23 24.83 8.62 -35.05
N MET A 24 24.05 7.95 -34.21
CA MET A 24 24.57 7.31 -33.02
C MET A 24 24.16 5.85 -33.07
N THR A 25 25.18 4.99 -33.16
CA THR A 25 25.09 3.55 -33.00
C THR A 25 24.27 3.23 -31.76
N LYS A 26 23.09 2.62 -31.95
CA LYS A 26 22.38 1.95 -30.88
C LYS A 26 23.32 0.87 -30.34
N ALA A 27 23.90 1.10 -29.17
CA ALA A 27 24.27 -0.02 -28.32
C ALA A 27 23.00 -0.84 -28.16
N GLN A 28 22.99 -2.07 -28.69
CA GLN A 28 21.97 -3.04 -28.36
C GLN A 28 22.10 -3.29 -26.85
N VAL A 29 21.35 -2.53 -26.07
CA VAL A 29 21.04 -2.91 -24.69
C VAL A 29 20.20 -4.18 -24.86
N ALA A 30 20.84 -5.33 -24.59
CA ALA A 30 20.12 -6.59 -24.55
C ALA A 30 18.90 -6.39 -23.63
N PRO A 31 17.70 -6.84 -24.04
CA PRO A 31 16.55 -6.82 -23.16
C PRO A 31 16.95 -7.50 -21.83
N PRO A 32 16.50 -6.98 -20.68
CA PRO A 32 16.80 -7.61 -19.40
C PRO A 32 16.43 -9.08 -19.50
N ARG A 33 17.39 -9.96 -19.20
CA ARG A 33 17.15 -11.40 -19.18
C ARG A 33 15.95 -11.63 -18.27
N THR A 34 14.85 -12.10 -18.83
CA THR A 34 13.74 -12.69 -18.09
C THR A 34 14.22 -14.02 -17.55
N THR A 35 15.15 -14.01 -16.60
CA THR A 35 15.33 -15.15 -15.70
C THR A 35 14.09 -15.20 -14.84
N THR A 36 13.19 -16.13 -15.15
CA THR A 36 12.11 -16.53 -14.26
C THR A 36 12.72 -16.89 -12.92
N PHE A 37 12.62 -15.96 -11.97
CA PHE A 37 12.87 -16.26 -10.56
C PHE A 37 11.75 -17.18 -10.10
N GLU A 38 12.04 -18.48 -10.10
CA GLU A 38 11.28 -19.48 -9.38
C GLU A 38 11.69 -19.39 -7.92
N LEU A 39 10.75 -19.01 -7.04
CA LEU A 39 10.95 -19.25 -5.61
C LEU A 39 11.01 -20.76 -5.44
N PRO A 40 12.03 -21.30 -4.75
CA PRO A 40 12.05 -22.72 -4.44
C PRO A 40 10.77 -23.08 -3.65
N PRO A 41 10.24 -24.30 -3.80
CA PRO A 41 9.06 -24.75 -3.07
C PRO A 41 9.27 -24.58 -1.57
N LEU A 42 8.24 -24.11 -0.85
CA LEU A 42 8.26 -23.88 0.61
C LEU A 42 8.77 -25.13 1.32
N PRO A 43 9.98 -25.14 1.90
CA PRO A 43 10.26 -26.03 2.99
C PRO A 43 9.67 -25.39 4.25
N GLU A 44 9.07 -26.19 5.13
CA GLU A 44 9.18 -25.90 6.56
C GLU A 44 10.68 -26.02 6.89
N GLY A 45 11.43 -24.96 6.59
CA GLY A 45 12.88 -24.97 6.63
C GLY A 45 13.36 -24.79 8.07
N PRO A 46 14.47 -25.44 8.48
CA PRO A 46 15.08 -25.18 9.78
C PRO A 46 15.42 -23.69 9.91
N ALA A 47 15.48 -23.19 11.15
CA ALA A 47 15.94 -21.84 11.43
C ALA A 47 17.26 -21.58 10.69
N LEU A 48 17.31 -20.52 9.89
CA LEU A 48 18.49 -20.24 9.07
C LEU A 48 19.69 -19.81 9.93
N GLY A 49 19.42 -19.33 11.16
CA GLY A 49 20.42 -18.94 12.15
C GLY A 49 21.28 -17.75 11.73
N ARG A 50 21.00 -17.15 10.57
CA ARG A 50 21.82 -16.11 9.96
C ARG A 50 21.14 -14.75 9.87
N ARG A 51 19.84 -14.61 10.19
CA ARG A 51 19.06 -13.34 10.20
C ARG A 51 19.59 -12.31 9.19
N ASP A 52 19.74 -12.73 7.95
CA ASP A 52 20.40 -11.97 6.90
C ASP A 52 19.66 -12.20 5.59
N LEU A 53 19.27 -11.13 4.91
CA LEU A 53 18.54 -11.23 3.66
C LEU A 53 19.47 -11.38 2.44
N ALA A 54 20.80 -11.30 2.61
CA ALA A 54 21.75 -11.34 1.51
C ALA A 54 21.78 -12.67 0.73
N TRP A 55 21.18 -13.74 1.25
CA TRP A 55 21.00 -14.99 0.51
C TRP A 55 19.88 -14.92 -0.52
N ILE A 56 18.92 -14.00 -0.37
CA ILE A 56 17.88 -13.74 -1.36
C ILE A 56 18.55 -12.93 -2.48
N LYS A 57 18.78 -13.59 -3.62
CA LYS A 57 19.39 -12.95 -4.79
C LYS A 57 18.34 -12.48 -5.77
N THR A 58 18.47 -11.24 -6.22
CA THR A 58 17.70 -10.68 -7.33
C THR A 58 18.58 -10.60 -8.57
N GLY A 59 18.01 -10.79 -9.75
CA GLY A 59 18.65 -10.51 -11.03
C GLY A 59 19.04 -9.04 -11.22
N ASN A 60 18.49 -8.14 -10.40
CA ASN A 60 18.86 -6.72 -10.35
C ASN A 60 19.78 -6.36 -9.18
N ASP A 61 20.30 -7.35 -8.44
CA ASP A 61 21.29 -7.10 -7.40
C ASP A 61 22.55 -6.46 -7.99
N PHE A 62 23.17 -5.60 -7.18
CA PHE A 62 24.41 -4.95 -7.54
C PHE A 62 25.33 -4.84 -6.32
N ASN A 63 26.62 -4.63 -6.57
CA ASN A 63 27.60 -4.53 -5.50
C ASN A 63 27.42 -3.21 -4.72
N GLN A 64 26.82 -3.30 -3.53
CA GLN A 64 26.61 -2.14 -2.65
C GLN A 64 27.86 -1.71 -1.88
N SER A 65 28.91 -2.53 -1.82
CA SER A 65 30.15 -2.19 -1.09
C SER A 65 30.91 -0.99 -1.65
N GLY A 66 30.71 -0.70 -2.95
CA GLY A 66 31.30 0.47 -3.62
C GLY A 66 30.59 1.79 -3.29
N PHE A 67 29.47 1.76 -2.58
CA PHE A 67 28.69 2.95 -2.25
C PHE A 67 28.97 3.39 -0.80
N THR A 68 29.26 4.67 -0.59
CA THR A 68 29.62 5.22 0.72
C THR A 68 28.41 5.62 1.56
N THR A 69 27.25 5.91 0.96
CA THR A 69 26.03 6.34 1.67
C THR A 69 24.81 5.52 1.26
N ALA A 70 23.77 5.54 2.10
CA ALA A 70 22.49 4.90 1.80
C ALA A 70 21.80 5.56 0.60
N GLU A 71 21.89 6.89 0.47
CA GLU A 71 21.27 7.66 -0.60
C GLU A 71 21.86 7.32 -1.97
N ALA A 72 23.15 7.00 -2.04
CA ALA A 72 23.80 6.60 -3.28
C ALA A 72 23.31 5.22 -3.75
N ILE A 73 23.04 4.30 -2.81
CA ILE A 73 22.41 3.01 -3.11
C ILE A 73 20.95 3.22 -3.54
N ASP A 74 20.22 4.07 -2.83
CA ASP A 74 18.81 4.40 -3.15
C ASP A 74 18.66 4.91 -4.58
N LYS A 75 19.55 5.79 -5.05
CA LYS A 75 19.54 6.27 -6.45
C LYS A 75 19.73 5.16 -7.48
N GLU A 76 20.57 4.16 -7.19
CA GLU A 76 20.76 3.03 -8.09
C GLU A 76 19.55 2.08 -8.07
N ILE A 77 18.91 1.88 -6.91
CA ILE A 77 17.64 1.14 -6.81
C ILE A 77 16.54 1.88 -7.56
N GLU A 78 16.40 3.20 -7.37
CA GLU A 78 15.46 4.06 -8.07
C GLU A 78 15.59 3.92 -9.58
N LYS A 79 16.83 4.00 -10.10
CA LYS A 79 17.12 3.82 -11.53
C LYS A 79 16.64 2.47 -12.05
N ARG A 80 16.83 1.39 -11.28
CA ARG A 80 16.41 0.03 -11.65
C ARG A 80 14.89 -0.10 -11.64
N VAL A 81 14.23 0.37 -10.57
CA VAL A 81 12.77 0.31 -10.45
C VAL A 81 12.08 1.19 -11.50
N SER A 82 12.63 2.36 -11.79
CA SER A 82 12.10 3.30 -12.79
C SER A 82 12.39 2.89 -14.23
N SER A 83 13.28 1.91 -14.45
CA SER A 83 13.56 1.37 -15.78
C SER A 83 12.49 0.40 -16.29
N TYR A 84 11.62 -0.08 -15.39
CA TYR A 84 10.47 -0.89 -15.78
C TYR A 84 9.42 0.00 -16.46
N ASP A 85 8.95 -0.43 -17.63
CA ASP A 85 7.88 0.25 -18.35
C ASP A 85 6.61 0.30 -17.49
N ARG A 86 5.79 1.33 -17.70
CA ARG A 86 4.56 1.57 -16.91
C ARG A 86 3.63 0.35 -16.89
N GLU A 87 3.56 -0.35 -18.02
CA GLU A 87 2.71 -1.52 -18.26
C GLU A 87 3.30 -2.82 -17.71
N THR A 88 4.57 -2.81 -17.28
CA THR A 88 5.20 -4.01 -16.72
C THR A 88 4.52 -4.39 -15.42
N ALA A 89 4.07 -5.64 -15.33
CA ALA A 89 3.41 -6.14 -14.13
C ALA A 89 4.39 -6.18 -12.94
N ILE A 90 4.03 -5.59 -11.81
CA ILE A 90 4.86 -5.51 -10.61
C ILE A 90 5.24 -6.89 -10.07
N VAL A 91 4.44 -7.92 -10.37
CA VAL A 91 4.76 -9.31 -10.02
C VAL A 91 6.09 -9.78 -10.61
N THR A 92 6.56 -9.18 -11.71
CA THR A 92 7.83 -9.52 -12.39
C THR A 92 8.99 -8.64 -11.95
N PHE A 93 8.75 -7.61 -11.15
CA PHE A 93 9.81 -6.69 -10.75
C PHE A 93 10.79 -7.41 -9.85
N ASP A 94 12.06 -7.27 -10.17
CA ASP A 94 13.15 -7.75 -9.37
C ASP A 94 13.84 -6.54 -8.75
N VAL A 95 13.66 -6.36 -7.45
CA VAL A 95 14.03 -5.10 -6.78
C VAL A 95 15.04 -5.40 -5.70
N PRO A 96 16.29 -4.94 -5.86
CA PRO A 96 17.27 -5.04 -4.80
C PRO A 96 16.85 -4.15 -3.63
N PHE A 97 17.29 -4.50 -2.42
CA PHE A 97 17.08 -3.67 -1.23
C PHE A 97 18.34 -2.94 -0.80
N ASN A 98 18.19 -1.82 -0.09
CA ASN A 98 19.31 -1.07 0.45
C ASN A 98 19.80 -1.70 1.76
N SER A 99 20.89 -2.45 1.71
CA SER A 99 21.44 -3.13 2.88
C SER A 99 21.86 -2.18 4.01
N ARG A 100 22.18 -0.91 3.71
CA ARG A 100 22.52 0.10 4.72
C ARG A 100 21.31 0.61 5.50
N ARG A 101 20.09 0.44 4.97
CA ARG A 101 18.84 0.80 5.66
C ARG A 101 18.33 -0.31 6.58
N LEU A 102 18.85 -1.53 6.44
CA LEU A 102 18.39 -2.71 7.16
C LEU A 102 19.12 -2.89 8.50
N ILE A 103 18.38 -2.83 9.60
CA ILE A 103 18.85 -3.21 10.93
C ILE A 103 18.25 -4.58 11.26
N LYS A 104 19.15 -5.51 11.56
CA LYS A 104 18.83 -6.93 11.80
C LYS A 104 18.52 -7.16 13.28
N PRO A 105 17.57 -8.05 13.62
CA PRO A 105 17.33 -8.42 15.01
C PRO A 105 18.44 -9.33 15.56
N ILE A 106 18.75 -9.17 16.84
CA ILE A 106 19.70 -10.04 17.56
C ILE A 106 18.97 -11.23 18.18
N ASN A 107 17.86 -10.96 18.84
CA ASN A 107 17.00 -11.90 19.54
C ASN A 107 15.53 -11.53 19.34
N LYS A 108 14.64 -12.44 19.76
CA LYS A 108 13.25 -12.07 19.98
C LYS A 108 13.14 -11.15 21.19
N ARG A 109 12.11 -10.31 21.17
CA ARG A 109 11.78 -9.35 22.22
C ARG A 109 10.34 -8.92 22.06
N THR A 110 9.78 -8.23 23.05
CA THR A 110 8.50 -7.55 22.89
C THR A 110 8.66 -6.25 22.07
N TYR A 111 7.57 -5.68 21.57
CA TYR A 111 7.66 -4.39 20.88
C TYR A 111 8.18 -3.28 21.82
N ASN A 112 7.80 -3.29 23.10
CA ASN A 112 8.26 -2.28 24.06
C ASN A 112 9.77 -2.35 24.33
N ASP A 113 10.35 -3.55 24.30
CA ASP A 113 11.80 -3.74 24.40
C ASP A 113 12.54 -3.35 23.10
N PHE A 114 11.83 -3.32 21.98
CA PHE A 114 12.34 -2.89 20.68
C PHE A 114 12.26 -1.36 20.50
N ASP A 115 11.13 -0.75 20.86
CA ASP A 115 10.89 0.69 20.86
C ASP A 115 10.03 1.09 22.08
N ASN A 116 10.69 1.64 23.10
CA ASN A 116 10.07 2.01 24.38
C ASN A 116 9.36 3.37 24.38
N THR A 117 9.27 4.04 23.23
CA THR A 117 8.64 5.37 23.13
C THR A 117 7.13 5.31 22.90
N ILE A 118 6.59 4.13 22.61
CA ILE A 118 5.15 3.91 22.45
C ILE A 118 4.60 3.48 23.81
N ALA A 119 4.09 4.45 24.57
CA ALA A 119 3.68 4.25 25.96
C ALA A 119 2.45 3.33 26.15
N ALA A 120 1.61 3.17 25.12
CA ALA A 120 0.42 2.34 25.16
C ALA A 120 0.33 1.46 23.90
N VAL A 121 1.31 0.56 23.78
CA VAL A 121 1.17 -0.59 22.90
C VAL A 121 0.00 -1.43 23.41
N ASN A 122 -1.02 -1.64 22.57
CA ASN A 122 -2.17 -2.50 22.91
C ASN A 122 -1.67 -3.83 23.50
N ALA A 123 -2.37 -4.39 24.49
CA ALA A 123 -2.00 -5.64 25.17
C ALA A 123 -1.64 -6.79 24.20
N ASN A 124 -2.24 -6.79 23.00
CA ASN A 124 -1.95 -7.77 21.95
C ASN A 124 -0.53 -7.62 21.36
N LEU A 125 -0.02 -6.40 21.22
CA LEU A 125 1.32 -6.14 20.71
C LEU A 125 2.39 -6.18 21.82
N SER A 126 2.04 -5.87 23.08
CA SER A 126 2.99 -5.96 24.19
C SER A 126 3.41 -7.41 24.47
N ASN A 127 2.58 -8.37 24.10
CA ASN A 127 2.85 -9.81 24.21
C ASN A 127 3.44 -10.43 22.93
N LEU A 128 3.64 -9.63 21.87
CA LEU A 128 4.20 -10.13 20.61
C LEU A 128 5.72 -10.35 20.78
N ASP A 129 6.11 -11.59 21.12
CA ASP A 129 7.50 -12.02 21.13
C ASP A 129 7.97 -12.36 19.71
N ALA A 130 8.69 -11.43 19.08
CA ALA A 130 9.03 -11.50 17.66
C ALA A 130 10.44 -11.00 17.36
N TYR A 131 10.94 -11.35 16.18
CA TYR A 131 12.14 -10.76 15.61
C TYR A 131 11.76 -9.46 14.91
N PHE A 132 12.16 -8.32 15.49
CA PHE A 132 11.91 -7.00 14.95
C PHE A 132 13.10 -6.50 14.11
N TRP A 133 12.85 -6.40 12.80
CA TRP A 133 13.72 -5.77 11.82
C TRP A 133 13.34 -4.30 11.68
N LYS A 134 14.30 -3.45 11.31
CA LYS A 134 14.03 -2.07 10.91
C LYS A 134 14.55 -1.82 9.51
N TYR A 135 13.75 -1.20 8.66
CA TYR A 135 14.15 -0.80 7.33
C TYR A 135 13.88 0.68 7.09
N GLY A 136 14.91 1.51 7.30
CA GLY A 136 14.76 2.96 7.41
C GLY A 136 13.84 3.31 8.59
N ASP A 137 12.66 3.84 8.27
CA ASP A 137 11.65 4.28 9.25
C ASP A 137 10.50 3.29 9.45
N ILE A 138 10.60 2.08 8.89
CA ILE A 138 9.55 1.05 8.97
C ILE A 138 10.05 -0.10 9.84
N ASP A 139 9.20 -0.56 10.74
CA ASP A 139 9.46 -1.71 11.59
C ASP A 139 8.77 -2.95 11.00
N ILE A 140 9.44 -4.10 11.04
CA ILE A 140 8.92 -5.35 10.48
C ILE A 140 9.06 -6.45 11.52
N ALA A 141 7.97 -7.15 11.85
CA ALA A 141 7.96 -8.21 12.83
C ALA A 141 7.59 -9.56 12.21
N VAL A 142 8.39 -10.58 12.55
CA VAL A 142 8.15 -11.98 12.21
C VAL A 142 8.31 -12.86 13.45
N SER A 143 7.50 -13.91 13.55
CA SER A 143 7.46 -14.77 14.73
C SER A 143 8.68 -15.68 14.86
N GLY A 144 9.39 -15.96 13.75
CA GLY A 144 10.53 -16.86 13.70
C GLY A 144 11.72 -16.33 12.90
N ASP A 145 12.68 -17.22 12.66
CA ASP A 145 13.87 -16.99 11.82
C ASP A 145 13.98 -18.07 10.74
N THR A 146 12.83 -18.50 10.23
CA THR A 146 12.75 -19.49 9.15
C THR A 146 13.04 -18.83 7.79
N TYR A 147 13.20 -19.66 6.76
CA TYR A 147 13.25 -19.20 5.38
C TYR A 147 12.04 -18.32 5.03
N GLN A 148 10.84 -18.74 5.43
CA GLN A 148 9.61 -18.02 5.14
C GLN A 148 9.53 -16.68 5.86
N ASP A 149 9.98 -16.62 7.12
CA ASP A 149 10.05 -15.37 7.88
C ASP A 149 10.96 -14.34 7.21
N GLN A 150 12.16 -14.76 6.81
CA GLN A 150 13.09 -13.88 6.12
C GLN A 150 12.59 -13.47 4.72
N LEU A 151 11.92 -14.38 4.00
CA LEU A 151 11.25 -14.07 2.74
C LEU A 151 10.14 -13.03 2.92
N ASN A 152 9.34 -13.13 3.98
CA ASN A 152 8.31 -12.14 4.32
C ASN A 152 8.92 -10.75 4.57
N VAL A 153 10.02 -10.68 5.34
CA VAL A 153 10.75 -9.43 5.58
C VAL A 153 11.25 -8.83 4.27
N TYR A 154 11.89 -9.65 3.42
CA TYR A 154 12.35 -9.20 2.12
C TYR A 154 11.19 -8.72 1.22
N ALA A 155 10.06 -9.43 1.20
CA ALA A 155 8.90 -9.06 0.40
C ALA A 155 8.32 -7.70 0.82
N VAL A 156 8.27 -7.42 2.13
CA VAL A 156 7.89 -6.10 2.65
C VAL A 156 8.86 -5.03 2.18
N ILE A 157 10.17 -5.26 2.32
CA ILE A 157 11.18 -4.30 1.87
C ILE A 157 11.06 -4.04 0.37
N ARG A 158 10.91 -5.09 -0.44
CA ARG A 158 10.66 -5.01 -1.87
C ARG A 158 9.42 -4.17 -2.17
N ALA A 159 8.30 -4.41 -1.49
CA ALA A 159 7.08 -3.65 -1.68
C ALA A 159 7.27 -2.17 -1.34
N LEU A 160 8.01 -1.85 -0.27
CA LEU A 160 8.35 -0.47 0.10
C LEU A 160 9.23 0.22 -0.95
N GLU A 161 10.20 -0.47 -1.54
CA GLU A 161 11.03 0.10 -2.63
C GLU A 161 10.22 0.34 -3.91
N ILE A 162 9.30 -0.58 -4.25
CA ILE A 162 8.34 -0.36 -5.36
C ILE A 162 7.47 0.86 -5.05
N LEU A 163 6.91 0.96 -3.85
CA LEU A 163 6.11 2.13 -3.48
C LEU A 163 6.94 3.42 -3.55
N ARG A 164 8.18 3.40 -3.05
CA ARG A 164 9.05 4.58 -3.02
C ARG A 164 9.40 5.09 -4.41
N TYR A 165 9.71 4.21 -5.35
CA TYR A 165 10.25 4.62 -6.66
C TYR A 165 9.30 4.44 -7.85
N ARG A 166 8.42 3.43 -7.83
CA ARG A 166 7.41 3.24 -8.88
C ARG A 166 6.13 4.02 -8.60
N TYR A 167 5.74 4.12 -7.33
CA TYR A 167 4.51 4.77 -6.89
C TYR A 167 4.75 5.89 -5.87
N PRO A 168 5.68 6.83 -6.15
CA PRO A 168 6.21 7.76 -5.16
C PRO A 168 5.14 8.61 -4.49
N LYS A 169 4.03 8.91 -5.18
CA LYS A 169 2.91 9.64 -4.61
C LYS A 169 2.23 8.89 -3.47
N ALA A 170 1.91 7.62 -3.66
CA ALA A 170 1.34 6.78 -2.62
C ALA A 170 2.30 6.68 -1.43
N TYR A 171 3.59 6.44 -1.68
CA TYR A 171 4.60 6.40 -0.61
C TYR A 171 4.67 7.71 0.17
N GLN A 172 4.77 8.84 -0.53
CA GLN A 172 4.87 10.16 0.07
C GLN A 172 3.63 10.50 0.91
N LYS A 173 2.44 10.26 0.38
CA LYS A 173 1.18 10.59 1.07
C LYS A 173 0.90 9.70 2.25
N LEU A 174 1.13 8.39 2.10
CA LEU A 174 0.67 7.39 3.06
C LEU A 174 1.72 7.04 4.12
N PHE A 175 3.01 7.07 3.78
CA PHE A 175 4.10 6.69 4.67
C PHE A 175 4.92 7.87 5.19
N VAL A 176 5.03 8.96 4.43
CA VAL A 176 5.86 10.12 4.83
C VAL A 176 5.02 11.22 5.47
N GLU A 177 3.93 11.65 4.83
CA GLU A 177 3.11 12.76 5.33
C GLU A 177 2.30 12.41 6.58
N THR A 178 1.86 11.16 6.73
CA THR A 178 1.15 10.68 7.92
C THR A 178 2.01 10.70 9.19
N ARG A 179 3.34 10.86 9.04
CA ARG A 179 4.28 11.02 10.15
C ARG A 179 4.48 12.46 10.61
N LYS A 180 3.93 13.41 9.87
CA LYS A 180 3.98 14.83 10.22
C LYS A 180 2.74 15.18 11.03
N TYR A 181 2.90 16.04 12.04
CA TYR A 181 1.74 16.60 12.72
C TYR A 181 0.90 17.41 11.74
N THR A 182 -0.41 17.24 11.83
CA THR A 182 -1.36 18.15 11.18
C THR A 182 -1.25 19.54 11.81
N SER A 183 -1.44 20.59 11.00
CA SER A 183 -1.44 21.97 11.49
C SER A 183 -2.70 22.33 12.28
N GLN A 184 -3.79 21.57 12.08
CA GLN A 184 -5.04 21.75 12.81
C GLN A 184 -5.03 20.92 14.09
N ALA A 185 -5.48 21.54 15.18
CA ALA A 185 -5.64 20.87 16.46
C ALA A 185 -6.64 19.71 16.35
N PRO A 186 -6.38 18.55 16.97
CA PRO A 186 -7.33 17.46 16.95
C PRO A 186 -8.60 17.83 17.73
N THR A 187 -9.75 17.33 17.26
CA THR A 187 -11.02 17.42 17.99
C THR A 187 -10.87 16.71 19.34
N PRO A 188 -11.41 17.26 20.45
CA PRO A 188 -11.39 16.59 21.75
C PRO A 188 -11.88 15.14 21.64
N GLY A 189 -11.08 14.19 22.12
CA GLY A 189 -11.35 12.74 22.00
C GLY A 189 -10.73 12.05 20.78
N MET A 190 -10.08 12.78 19.87
CA MET A 190 -9.37 12.22 18.72
C MET A 190 -7.86 12.30 18.93
N PHE A 191 -7.22 11.16 19.22
CA PHE A 191 -5.83 11.11 19.68
C PHE A 191 -4.81 10.79 18.58
N VAL A 192 -5.24 10.69 17.31
CA VAL A 192 -4.36 10.32 16.19
C VAL A 192 -4.05 11.54 15.33
N ASN A 193 -2.90 12.16 15.58
CA ASN A 193 -2.45 13.33 14.82
C ASN A 193 -1.09 13.17 14.13
N ARG A 194 -0.38 12.05 14.36
CA ARG A 194 0.68 11.50 13.50
C ARG A 194 0.94 10.02 13.80
N PHE A 195 1.68 9.35 12.92
CA PHE A 195 2.38 8.10 13.22
C PHE A 195 3.89 8.33 13.36
N LYS A 196 4.51 7.76 14.38
CA LYS A 196 5.97 7.75 14.50
C LYS A 196 6.59 6.87 13.42
N THR A 197 6.03 5.68 13.28
CA THR A 197 6.50 4.57 12.45
C THR A 197 5.32 3.71 12.02
N VAL A 198 5.54 2.85 11.04
CA VAL A 198 4.61 1.79 10.64
C VAL A 198 5.25 0.46 11.01
N LEU A 199 4.51 -0.36 11.75
CA LEU A 199 4.87 -1.73 12.06
C LEU A 199 4.12 -2.67 11.12
N ILE A 200 4.85 -3.41 10.30
CA ILE A 200 4.31 -4.46 9.44
C ILE A 200 4.60 -5.81 10.10
N THR A 201 3.57 -6.56 10.47
CA THR A 201 3.73 -7.84 11.19
C THR A 201 3.21 -9.01 10.39
N PHE A 202 3.83 -10.17 10.57
CA PHE A 202 3.29 -11.45 10.12
C PHE A 202 2.93 -12.30 11.33
N HIS A 203 1.64 -12.38 11.65
CA HIS A 203 1.14 -13.20 12.75
C HIS A 203 -0.18 -13.88 12.39
N THR A 204 -0.60 -14.83 13.22
CA THR A 204 -1.91 -15.48 13.12
C THR A 204 -2.95 -14.63 13.83
N SER A 205 -3.90 -14.07 13.08
CA SER A 205 -5.08 -13.37 13.63
C SER A 205 -6.27 -14.33 13.68
N THR A 206 -7.31 -13.99 14.45
CA THR A 206 -8.59 -14.71 14.44
C THR A 206 -9.52 -14.21 13.32
N THR A 207 -9.13 -13.17 12.58
CA THR A 207 -9.93 -12.60 11.48
C THR A 207 -9.89 -13.48 10.23
N ALA A 208 -10.91 -13.33 9.37
CA ALA A 208 -11.01 -14.06 8.11
C ALA A 208 -10.19 -13.42 6.97
N GLU A 209 -9.67 -12.20 7.19
CA GLU A 209 -9.03 -11.34 6.19
C GLU A 209 -7.54 -11.67 6.01
N ILE A 210 -6.97 -11.24 4.87
CA ILE A 210 -5.54 -11.47 4.55
C ILE A 210 -4.66 -10.51 5.35
N ALA A 211 -5.14 -9.29 5.58
CA ALA A 211 -4.48 -8.30 6.39
C ALA A 211 -5.51 -7.51 7.20
N GLU A 212 -5.04 -6.87 8.26
CA GLU A 212 -5.83 -5.94 9.06
C GLU A 212 -4.96 -4.75 9.49
N GLY A 213 -5.53 -3.56 9.44
CA GLY A 213 -4.92 -2.35 9.94
C GLY A 213 -5.22 -2.15 11.43
N GLY A 214 -4.18 -2.01 12.25
CA GLY A 214 -4.28 -1.57 13.65
C GLY A 214 -3.62 -0.22 13.92
N GLN A 215 -3.78 0.27 15.14
CA GLN A 215 -2.93 1.34 15.68
C GLN A 215 -2.69 1.16 17.18
N ALA A 216 -1.57 1.66 17.68
CA ALA A 216 -1.31 1.80 19.11
C ALA A 216 -1.00 3.25 19.46
N LEU A 217 -1.54 3.71 20.58
CA LEU A 217 -1.38 5.11 21.00
C LEU A 217 0.02 5.33 21.58
N GLY A 218 0.67 6.37 21.08
CA GLY A 218 1.99 6.79 21.56
C GLY A 218 1.93 7.55 22.88
N ALA A 219 3.10 7.90 23.41
CA ALA A 219 3.20 8.89 24.47
C ALA A 219 2.70 10.26 23.96
N ASN A 220 2.09 11.05 24.86
CA ASN A 220 1.85 12.46 24.59
C ASN A 220 3.18 13.23 24.72
N GLU A 221 3.66 13.81 23.64
CA GLU A 221 4.91 14.58 23.58
C GLU A 221 4.75 16.03 24.05
N ASP A 222 3.52 16.50 24.23
CA ASP A 222 3.23 17.87 24.65
C ASP A 222 2.05 17.90 25.62
N LEU A 223 2.38 17.95 26.91
CA LEU A 223 1.41 18.07 28.01
C LEU A 223 0.94 19.51 28.24
N SER A 224 1.53 20.49 27.55
CA SER A 224 1.33 21.92 27.82
C SER A 224 0.27 22.58 26.93
N GLY A 225 -0.07 21.95 25.81
CA GLY A 225 -1.15 22.39 24.92
C GLY A 225 -2.53 21.88 25.36
N PRO A 226 -3.64 22.53 24.93
CA PRO A 226 -5.00 22.05 25.18
C PRO A 226 -5.31 20.70 24.52
N HIS A 227 -4.42 20.20 23.67
CA HIS A 227 -4.54 18.95 22.94
C HIS A 227 -3.20 18.21 22.94
N GLY A 228 -3.23 16.91 23.25
CA GLY A 228 -2.02 16.09 23.25
C GLY A 228 -1.44 15.87 21.84
N LYS A 229 -0.11 15.86 21.74
CA LYS A 229 0.63 15.47 20.54
C LYS A 229 1.04 14.01 20.67
N TYR A 230 0.41 13.11 19.93
CA TYR A 230 0.64 11.68 20.09
C TYR A 230 1.48 11.11 18.96
N SER A 231 2.48 10.32 19.32
CA SER A 231 3.36 9.63 18.38
C SER A 231 2.94 8.18 18.21
N ASN A 232 1.87 7.97 17.46
CA ASN A 232 1.22 6.68 17.38
C ASN A 232 2.01 5.67 16.53
N LEU A 233 1.71 4.40 16.72
CA LEU A 233 2.18 3.32 15.86
C LEU A 233 1.06 2.93 14.90
N ALA A 234 1.29 3.06 13.59
CA ALA A 234 0.43 2.41 12.61
C ALA A 234 0.82 0.93 12.53
N ILE A 235 -0.16 0.02 12.49
CA ILE A 235 0.09 -1.42 12.44
C ILE A 235 -0.56 -1.95 11.17
N VAL A 236 0.19 -2.71 10.39
CA VAL A 236 -0.34 -3.52 9.29
C VAL A 236 -0.04 -4.97 9.62
N SER A 237 -1.07 -5.74 9.93
CA SER A 237 -0.95 -7.13 10.32
C SER A 237 -1.30 -8.00 9.15
N ILE A 238 -0.36 -8.79 8.66
CA ILE A 238 -0.53 -9.66 7.51
C ILE A 238 -0.65 -11.09 8.01
N HIS A 239 -1.75 -11.75 7.67
CA HIS A 239 -2.05 -13.07 8.16
C HIS A 239 -1.31 -14.13 7.35
N ALA A 240 -0.19 -14.64 7.90
CA ALA A 240 0.74 -15.54 7.22
C ALA A 240 0.08 -16.79 6.60
N THR A 241 -0.89 -17.41 7.29
CA THR A 241 -1.59 -18.61 6.78
C THR A 241 -2.77 -18.28 5.85
N LYS A 242 -3.45 -17.14 6.01
CA LYS A 242 -4.55 -16.74 5.13
C LYS A 242 -4.06 -16.24 3.77
N ILE A 243 -2.85 -15.68 3.70
CA ILE A 243 -2.22 -15.38 2.41
C ILE A 243 -2.22 -16.61 1.51
N LEU A 244 -1.89 -17.81 2.03
CA LEU A 244 -1.85 -19.04 1.22
C LEU A 244 -3.20 -19.35 0.56
N GLY A 245 -4.29 -18.98 1.22
CA GLY A 245 -5.68 -19.11 0.77
C GLY A 245 -6.20 -20.55 0.85
N ALA A 246 -7.45 -20.71 1.30
CA ALA A 246 -8.25 -21.88 0.94
C ALA A 246 -8.90 -21.64 -0.43
N ALA A 247 -9.56 -22.66 -1.02
CA ALA A 247 -10.14 -22.56 -2.37
C ALA A 247 -11.00 -21.29 -2.60
N THR A 248 -11.65 -20.77 -1.56
CA THR A 248 -12.58 -19.63 -1.61
C THR A 248 -12.14 -18.41 -0.80
N THR A 249 -10.91 -18.36 -0.29
CA THR A 249 -10.42 -17.26 0.56
C THR A 249 -8.96 -16.93 0.25
N GLY A 250 -8.49 -15.79 0.77
CA GLY A 250 -7.07 -15.44 0.67
C GLY A 250 -6.63 -15.11 -0.76
N SER A 251 -5.34 -15.28 -1.04
CA SER A 251 -4.80 -14.95 -2.37
C SER A 251 -5.25 -15.91 -3.47
N ASN A 252 -5.86 -17.05 -3.14
CA ASN A 252 -6.42 -17.95 -4.15
C ASN A 252 -7.56 -17.31 -4.96
N ILE A 253 -8.34 -16.40 -4.35
CA ILE A 253 -9.40 -15.69 -5.08
C ILE A 253 -8.79 -14.81 -6.20
N LEU A 254 -7.63 -14.20 -5.91
CA LEU A 254 -6.92 -13.29 -6.82
C LEU A 254 -6.23 -14.04 -7.96
N TYR A 255 -5.55 -15.15 -7.64
CA TYR A 255 -4.60 -15.78 -8.56
C TYR A 255 -5.04 -17.14 -9.09
N ARG A 256 -5.86 -17.89 -8.34
CA ARG A 256 -6.38 -19.22 -8.71
C ARG A 256 -5.27 -20.20 -9.12
N LYS A 257 -4.16 -20.21 -8.37
CA LYS A 257 -3.00 -21.09 -8.57
C LYS A 257 -2.82 -22.06 -7.39
N THR A 258 -1.72 -22.82 -7.39
CA THR A 258 -1.33 -23.62 -6.23
C THR A 258 -1.06 -22.71 -5.01
N PRO A 259 -1.20 -23.19 -3.76
CA PRO A 259 -0.97 -22.37 -2.56
C PRO A 259 0.38 -21.65 -2.54
N ASN A 260 1.45 -22.31 -3.00
CA ASN A 260 2.80 -21.73 -3.04
C ASN A 260 2.91 -20.61 -4.08
N GLU A 261 2.32 -20.81 -5.27
CA GLU A 261 2.29 -19.78 -6.32
C GLU A 261 1.42 -18.59 -5.92
N ASN A 262 0.27 -18.85 -5.30
CA ASN A 262 -0.64 -17.85 -4.74
C ASN A 262 0.09 -16.97 -3.72
N TYR A 263 0.76 -17.59 -2.75
CA TYR A 263 1.56 -16.89 -1.74
C TYR A 263 2.70 -16.07 -2.36
N THR A 264 3.45 -16.67 -3.29
CA THR A 264 4.52 -15.99 -4.02
C THR A 264 4.02 -14.77 -4.78
N ARG A 265 2.90 -14.91 -5.51
CA ARG A 265 2.29 -13.82 -6.28
C ARG A 265 1.76 -12.73 -5.36
N TYR A 266 1.14 -13.11 -4.25
CA TYR A 266 0.69 -12.16 -3.24
C TYR A 266 1.86 -11.35 -2.69
N LEU A 267 2.94 -11.98 -2.24
CA LEU A 267 4.13 -11.27 -1.74
C LEU A 267 4.76 -10.35 -2.78
N ARG A 268 4.60 -10.65 -4.08
CA ARG A 268 5.17 -9.87 -5.18
C ARG A 268 4.28 -8.73 -5.68
N GLU A 269 2.97 -8.87 -5.57
CA GLU A 269 2.01 -7.93 -6.12
C GLU A 269 0.96 -7.51 -5.08
N GLY A 270 0.21 -8.48 -4.54
CA GLY A 270 -0.85 -8.21 -3.57
C GLY A 270 -0.38 -7.42 -2.36
N LEU A 271 0.84 -7.68 -1.87
CA LEU A 271 1.43 -6.96 -0.75
C LEU A 271 1.61 -5.46 -1.02
N VAL A 272 1.92 -5.05 -2.25
CA VAL A 272 2.04 -3.63 -2.61
C VAL A 272 0.68 -2.93 -2.48
N GLU A 273 -0.38 -3.59 -2.96
CA GLU A 273 -1.75 -3.09 -2.84
C GLU A 273 -2.22 -3.08 -1.38
N THR A 274 -2.00 -4.16 -0.63
CA THR A 274 -2.35 -4.27 0.79
C THR A 274 -1.69 -3.16 1.61
N LEU A 275 -0.41 -2.88 1.40
CA LEU A 275 0.26 -1.80 2.12
C LEU A 275 -0.34 -0.41 1.80
N VAL A 276 -0.81 -0.19 0.57
CA VAL A 276 -1.50 1.07 0.20
C VAL A 276 -2.89 1.11 0.83
N HIS A 277 -3.65 0.02 0.74
CA HIS A 277 -5.00 -0.12 1.30
C HIS A 277 -5.00 0.16 2.80
N GLU A 278 -4.16 -0.54 3.55
CA GLU A 278 -4.10 -0.41 5.01
C GLU A 278 -3.61 0.97 5.44
N MET A 279 -2.68 1.56 4.70
CA MET A 279 -2.23 2.91 5.00
C MET A 279 -3.22 4.00 4.58
N LEU A 280 -4.20 3.72 3.71
CA LEU A 280 -5.31 4.64 3.46
C LEU A 280 -6.26 4.73 4.67
N HIS A 281 -6.54 3.60 5.35
CA HIS A 281 -7.26 3.64 6.64
C HIS A 281 -6.54 4.54 7.65
N ARG A 282 -5.22 4.38 7.74
CA ARG A 282 -4.36 5.16 8.64
C ARG A 282 -4.27 6.63 8.21
N TYR A 283 -4.26 6.92 6.92
CA TYR A 283 -4.33 8.28 6.41
C TYR A 283 -5.62 8.97 6.88
N ILE A 284 -6.78 8.32 6.73
CA ILE A 284 -8.07 8.83 7.22
C ILE A 284 -7.96 9.14 8.72
N ASP A 285 -7.40 8.24 9.54
CA ASP A 285 -7.25 8.44 10.99
C ASP A 285 -6.52 9.72 11.35
N THR A 286 -5.45 10.05 10.62
CA THR A 286 -4.67 11.29 10.84
C THR A 286 -5.37 12.55 10.35
N ARG A 287 -6.39 12.43 9.50
CA ARG A 287 -7.07 13.55 8.82
C ARG A 287 -8.48 13.84 9.31
N THR A 288 -8.95 13.07 10.27
CA THR A 288 -10.24 13.20 10.98
C THR A 288 -10.54 14.55 11.64
N ASN A 289 -9.57 15.46 11.64
CA ASN A 289 -9.69 16.80 12.21
C ASN A 289 -9.32 17.89 11.20
N VAL A 290 -9.07 17.52 9.94
CA VAL A 290 -8.54 18.42 8.91
C VAL A 290 -9.48 18.48 7.70
N ASP A 291 -10.15 17.37 7.38
CA ASP A 291 -11.05 17.27 6.24
C ASP A 291 -12.43 16.73 6.66
N ALA A 292 -13.49 17.39 6.22
CA ALA A 292 -14.86 17.04 6.56
C ALA A 292 -15.28 15.67 6.00
N LEU A 293 -14.74 15.28 4.84
CA LEU A 293 -15.04 13.98 4.23
C LEU A 293 -14.40 12.86 5.05
N GLU A 294 -13.10 12.93 5.31
CA GLU A 294 -12.37 11.94 6.12
C GLU A 294 -12.92 11.87 7.55
N THR A 295 -13.30 13.01 8.13
CA THR A 295 -14.00 13.06 9.42
C THR A 295 -15.31 12.28 9.39
N SER A 296 -16.08 12.42 8.31
CA SER A 296 -17.38 11.75 8.17
C SER A 296 -17.21 10.25 7.94
N ILE A 297 -16.23 9.85 7.13
CA ILE A 297 -15.86 8.44 6.93
C ILE A 297 -15.44 7.82 8.27
N PHE A 298 -14.57 8.49 9.03
CA PHE A 298 -14.13 7.98 10.33
C PHE A 298 -15.27 7.89 11.34
N LYS A 299 -16.11 8.93 11.46
CA LYS A 299 -17.25 8.93 12.40
C LYS A 299 -18.31 7.90 12.03
N ALA A 300 -18.34 7.42 10.79
CA ALA A 300 -19.19 6.32 10.42
C ALA A 300 -18.77 5.03 11.15
N ARG A 301 -17.49 4.81 11.48
CA ARG A 301 -17.02 3.58 12.15
C ARG A 301 -17.83 3.26 13.42
N PRO A 302 -18.13 1.98 13.70
CA PRO A 302 -18.82 1.61 14.92
C PRO A 302 -17.96 1.98 16.14
N LEU A 303 -18.48 2.84 17.01
CA LEU A 303 -17.90 3.09 18.32
C LEU A 303 -18.10 1.84 19.19
N ALA A 304 -17.05 1.43 19.90
CA ALA A 304 -17.12 0.29 20.82
C ALA A 304 -18.28 0.48 21.83
N GLY A 305 -19.23 -0.47 21.85
CA GLY A 305 -20.37 -0.48 22.77
C GLY A 305 -21.69 0.09 22.23
N GLY A 306 -21.73 0.62 21.00
CA GLY A 306 -22.99 0.96 20.32
C GLY A 306 -23.66 -0.27 19.69
N THR A 307 -24.98 -0.29 19.61
CA THR A 307 -25.70 -1.28 18.78
C THR A 307 -25.22 -1.14 17.34
N ALA A 308 -24.37 -2.07 16.91
CA ALA A 308 -23.77 -2.09 15.60
C ALA A 308 -24.84 -1.97 14.51
N LEU A 309 -24.71 -0.98 13.63
CA LEU A 309 -25.13 -1.19 12.26
C LEU A 309 -23.95 -1.88 11.57
N PRO A 310 -24.08 -3.13 11.09
CA PRO A 310 -23.00 -3.92 10.45
C PRO A 310 -22.38 -3.31 9.18
N LEU A 311 -22.71 -2.05 8.86
CA LEU A 311 -22.62 -1.44 7.53
C LEU A 311 -21.60 -0.32 7.43
N ASN A 312 -21.05 0.06 8.57
CA ASN A 312 -20.24 1.25 8.71
C ASN A 312 -18.81 1.06 8.20
N ASN A 313 -18.26 -0.15 8.28
CA ASN A 313 -16.95 -0.47 7.69
C ASN A 313 -17.04 -0.52 6.16
N LYS A 314 -18.16 -0.96 5.59
CA LYS A 314 -18.34 -1.10 4.12
C LYS A 314 -18.21 0.22 3.37
N TRP A 315 -18.60 1.34 4.00
CA TRP A 315 -18.41 2.68 3.44
C TRP A 315 -16.93 3.03 3.32
N GLU A 316 -16.19 2.91 4.42
CA GLU A 316 -14.77 3.18 4.43
C GLU A 316 -14.01 2.26 3.46
N GLU A 317 -14.30 0.96 3.49
CA GLU A 317 -13.76 -0.02 2.54
C GLU A 317 -14.01 0.38 1.09
N ALA A 318 -15.23 0.82 0.74
CA ALA A 318 -15.53 1.27 -0.62
C ALA A 318 -14.67 2.49 -1.02
N PHE A 319 -14.51 3.48 -0.13
CA PHE A 319 -13.62 4.62 -0.38
C PHE A 319 -12.17 4.20 -0.57
N ILE A 320 -11.68 3.30 0.28
CA ILE A 320 -10.28 2.88 0.29
C ILE A 320 -9.96 2.02 -0.92
N ILE A 321 -10.76 0.98 -1.18
CA ILE A 321 -10.57 0.09 -2.34
C ILE A 321 -10.66 0.91 -3.62
N ASN A 322 -11.63 1.81 -3.75
CA ASN A 322 -11.76 2.59 -4.97
C ASN A 322 -10.64 3.63 -5.13
N THR A 323 -10.12 4.19 -4.04
CA THR A 323 -8.94 5.08 -4.07
C THR A 323 -7.68 4.31 -4.50
N SER A 324 -7.40 3.15 -3.88
CA SER A 324 -6.23 2.32 -4.25
C SER A 324 -6.35 1.81 -5.68
N LEU A 325 -7.53 1.30 -6.06
CA LEU A 325 -7.82 0.75 -7.38
C LEU A 325 -7.69 1.81 -8.48
N SER A 326 -8.29 2.99 -8.30
CA SER A 326 -8.20 4.08 -9.28
C SER A 326 -6.76 4.53 -9.48
N TYR A 327 -5.98 4.60 -8.39
CA TYR A 327 -4.56 4.90 -8.44
C TYR A 327 -3.78 3.85 -9.24
N PHE A 328 -3.94 2.56 -8.94
CA PHE A 328 -3.20 1.50 -9.62
C PHE A 328 -3.66 1.26 -11.07
N ILE A 329 -4.93 1.50 -11.40
CA ILE A 329 -5.40 1.48 -12.80
C ILE A 329 -4.70 2.57 -13.60
N ARG A 330 -4.63 3.79 -13.05
CA ARG A 330 -3.96 4.90 -13.71
C ARG A 330 -2.46 4.65 -13.80
N GLU A 331 -1.79 4.36 -12.69
CA GLU A 331 -0.34 4.17 -12.63
C GLU A 331 0.14 2.89 -13.30
N GLY A 332 -0.72 1.90 -13.47
CA GLY A 332 -0.44 0.62 -14.11
C GLY A 332 0.36 -0.32 -13.22
N GLY A 333 0.65 -1.52 -13.76
CA GLY A 333 1.54 -2.51 -13.14
C GLY A 333 0.84 -3.61 -12.33
N LEU A 334 -0.45 -3.51 -12.01
CA LEU A 334 -1.18 -4.67 -11.47
C LEU A 334 -1.64 -5.60 -12.59
N GLN A 335 -1.60 -6.91 -12.36
CA GLN A 335 -2.22 -7.90 -13.24
C GLN A 335 -3.73 -7.68 -13.30
N PRO A 336 -4.38 -7.87 -14.48
CA PRO A 336 -5.80 -7.56 -14.65
C PRO A 336 -6.77 -8.25 -13.68
N SER A 337 -6.39 -9.40 -13.13
CA SER A 337 -7.23 -10.13 -12.16
C SER A 337 -7.37 -9.39 -10.83
N VAL A 338 -6.38 -8.59 -10.43
CA VAL A 338 -6.40 -7.87 -9.15
C VAL A 338 -7.42 -6.72 -9.18
N PRO A 339 -7.38 -5.78 -10.16
CA PRO A 339 -8.42 -4.77 -10.32
C PRO A 339 -9.84 -5.33 -10.48
N TYR A 340 -9.98 -6.42 -11.21
CA TYR A 340 -11.28 -7.07 -11.42
C TYR A 340 -11.89 -7.58 -10.12
N HIS A 341 -11.07 -8.23 -9.26
CA HIS A 341 -11.52 -8.71 -7.97
C HIS A 341 -11.98 -7.56 -7.06
N TYR A 342 -11.16 -6.51 -6.93
CA TYR A 342 -11.51 -5.38 -6.06
C TYR A 342 -12.74 -4.62 -6.53
N ARG A 343 -12.97 -4.50 -7.85
CA ARG A 343 -14.22 -3.96 -8.38
C ARG A 343 -15.44 -4.77 -7.91
N SER A 344 -15.36 -6.11 -7.92
CA SER A 344 -16.47 -6.94 -7.45
C SER A 344 -16.77 -6.78 -5.95
N ILE A 345 -15.76 -6.46 -5.13
CA ILE A 345 -15.96 -6.15 -3.70
C ILE A 345 -16.66 -4.80 -3.56
N ILE A 346 -16.24 -3.77 -4.32
CA ILE A 346 -16.91 -2.47 -4.32
C ILE A 346 -18.38 -2.63 -4.70
N ASP A 347 -18.66 -3.32 -5.82
CA ASP A 347 -20.03 -3.54 -6.30
C ASP A 347 -20.88 -4.26 -5.24
N GLY A 348 -20.32 -5.28 -4.57
CA GLY A 348 -20.99 -5.99 -3.48
C GLY A 348 -21.28 -5.10 -2.26
N ASN A 349 -20.29 -4.31 -1.83
CA ASN A 349 -20.47 -3.36 -0.74
C ASN A 349 -21.54 -2.31 -1.06
N ILE A 350 -21.53 -1.77 -2.28
CA ILE A 350 -22.53 -0.79 -2.72
C ILE A 350 -23.92 -1.42 -2.78
N ALA A 351 -24.07 -2.60 -3.38
CA ALA A 351 -25.35 -3.29 -3.46
C ALA A 351 -25.94 -3.57 -2.07
N GLU A 352 -25.11 -3.95 -1.09
CA GLU A 352 -25.55 -4.11 0.30
C GLU A 352 -25.95 -2.76 0.93
N LEU A 353 -25.14 -1.70 0.75
CA LEU A 353 -25.47 -0.36 1.25
C LEU A 353 -26.79 0.17 0.64
N GLU A 354 -27.04 -0.10 -0.64
CA GLU A 354 -28.27 0.25 -1.36
C GLU A 354 -29.49 -0.55 -0.86
N GLY A 355 -29.34 -1.87 -0.76
CA GLY A 355 -30.38 -2.78 -0.31
C GLY A 355 -30.85 -2.48 1.12
N LEU A 356 -29.99 -1.82 1.90
CA LEU A 356 -30.27 -1.56 3.31
C LEU A 356 -31.03 -0.27 3.57
N ARG A 357 -31.15 0.69 2.63
CA ARG A 357 -32.04 1.88 2.74
C ARG A 357 -32.14 2.49 4.17
N LEU A 358 -31.04 2.50 4.92
CA LEU A 358 -31.05 2.86 6.34
C LEU A 358 -30.89 4.37 6.51
N LYS A 359 -32.04 5.03 6.70
CA LYS A 359 -32.31 6.21 7.53
C LYS A 359 -31.09 7.09 7.88
N GLY A 360 -30.90 8.19 7.16
CA GLY A 360 -30.13 9.37 7.60
C GLY A 360 -28.64 9.38 7.25
N VAL A 361 -27.89 8.31 7.54
CA VAL A 361 -26.42 8.30 7.37
C VAL A 361 -26.00 8.32 5.90
N VAL A 362 -26.69 7.57 5.04
CA VAL A 362 -26.50 7.63 3.58
C VAL A 362 -26.85 9.02 3.04
N THR A 363 -27.81 9.72 3.65
CA THR A 363 -28.25 11.07 3.25
C THR A 363 -27.21 12.16 3.57
N ASP A 364 -26.46 12.01 4.67
CA ASP A 364 -25.43 12.99 5.04
C ASP A 364 -24.12 12.76 4.27
N MET A 365 -23.71 11.50 4.08
CA MET A 365 -22.59 11.15 3.22
C MET A 365 -22.86 11.52 1.75
N SER A 366 -24.08 11.31 1.27
CA SER A 366 -24.47 11.72 -0.09
C SER A 366 -24.44 13.22 -0.33
N ARG A 367 -24.78 14.02 0.68
CA ARG A 367 -24.67 15.48 0.62
C ARG A 367 -23.23 15.96 0.54
N LEU A 368 -22.31 15.30 1.26
CA LEU A 368 -20.89 15.67 1.26
C LEU A 368 -20.16 15.26 -0.02
N THR A 369 -20.64 14.21 -0.68
CA THR A 369 -20.02 13.61 -1.87
C THR A 369 -20.77 13.91 -3.17
N ASN A 370 -21.89 14.66 -3.11
CA ASN A 370 -22.88 14.77 -4.19
C ASN A 370 -23.35 13.41 -4.74
N PHE A 371 -23.32 12.36 -3.90
CA PHE A 371 -23.72 11.02 -4.26
C PHE A 371 -25.24 10.86 -4.24
N THR A 372 -25.92 11.01 -5.37
CA THR A 372 -27.29 10.48 -5.48
C THR A 372 -27.22 8.99 -5.82
N VAL A 373 -28.01 8.14 -5.17
CA VAL A 373 -28.07 6.68 -5.42
C VAL A 373 -28.41 6.32 -6.89
N SER A 374 -28.85 7.30 -7.69
CA SER A 374 -29.08 7.17 -9.13
C SER A 374 -27.91 7.61 -10.03
N THR A 375 -26.72 7.90 -9.48
CA THR A 375 -25.60 8.44 -10.28
C THR A 375 -24.88 7.27 -10.99
N PRO A 376 -24.74 7.28 -12.33
CA PRO A 376 -24.20 6.14 -13.09
C PRO A 376 -22.77 5.71 -12.73
N ASN A 377 -21.98 6.59 -12.09
CA ASN A 377 -20.58 6.36 -11.77
C ASN A 377 -20.29 6.53 -10.27
N HIS A 378 -20.76 5.61 -9.44
CA HIS A 378 -20.40 5.57 -8.01
C HIS A 378 -18.87 5.52 -7.78
N LEU A 379 -18.12 4.95 -8.73
CA LEU A 379 -16.65 4.92 -8.74
C LEU A 379 -16.00 6.30 -8.87
N ASP A 380 -16.70 7.30 -9.42
CA ASP A 380 -16.18 8.67 -9.50
C ASP A 380 -16.37 9.44 -8.19
N ILE A 381 -17.17 8.91 -7.26
CA ILE A 381 -17.65 9.64 -6.08
C ILE A 381 -17.09 9.06 -4.78
N MET A 382 -16.97 7.73 -4.68
CA MET A 382 -16.43 7.07 -3.49
C MET A 382 -14.91 6.95 -3.56
N ARG A 383 -14.18 8.06 -3.71
CA ARG A 383 -12.71 8.06 -3.67
C ARG A 383 -12.16 9.25 -2.92
N LEU A 384 -11.01 9.06 -2.28
CA LEU A 384 -10.22 10.13 -1.71
C LEU A 384 -9.33 10.75 -2.80
N THR A 385 -9.20 12.06 -2.80
CA THR A 385 -8.35 12.78 -3.76
C THR A 385 -6.86 12.72 -3.40
N VAL A 386 -6.51 12.11 -2.26
CA VAL A 386 -5.13 12.02 -1.76
C VAL A 386 -4.16 11.39 -2.77
N LEU A 387 -4.66 10.46 -3.60
CA LEU A 387 -3.86 9.79 -4.62
C LEU A 387 -4.12 10.29 -6.06
N ASP A 388 -5.02 11.25 -6.30
CA ASP A 388 -5.46 11.70 -7.65
C ASP A 388 -4.41 12.44 -8.46
#